data_AF-A0A2V5M0K4-F1
#
_entry.id   AF-A0A2V5M0K4-F1
#
_cell.length_a   1.000
_cell.length_b   1.000
_cell.length_c   1.000
_cell.angle_alpha   90.00
_cell.angle_beta   90.00
_cell.angle_gamma   90.00
#
_symmetry.space_group_name_H-M   'P 1'
#
loop_
_entity.id
_entity.type
_entity.pdbx_description
1 polymer ?
#
loop_
_entity_poly.entity_id
_entity_poly.type
_entity_poly.pdbx_seq_one_letter_code
_entity_poly.pdbx_strand_id
1 'polypeptide(L)' 'ELQRTPIVFLTALVTKSEAEAGLRIQGHPFVAKPINIPDLIKAIEENLPAQAVAQVGNRPILNNGE' A
#
# COMPACT_ATOMS: atom_id res chain seq x y z
N GLU A 1 -18.70 0.79 7.52
CA GLU A 1 -18.09 1.60 6.45
C GLU A 1 -16.71 1.07 6.13
N LEU A 2 -16.36 0.90 4.85
CA LEU A 2 -15.00 0.55 4.38
C LEU A 2 -14.35 1.69 3.59
N GLN A 3 -14.93 2.89 3.62
CA GLN A 3 -14.60 3.99 2.71
C GLN A 3 -13.12 4.43 2.77
N ARG A 4 -12.42 4.15 3.87
CA ARG A 4 -11.00 4.49 4.07
C ARG A 4 -10.08 3.28 4.09
N THR A 5 -10.63 2.08 3.93
CA THR A 5 -9.86 0.84 3.94
C THR A 5 -9.34 0.59 2.52
N PRO A 6 -8.02 0.47 2.31
CA PRO A 6 -7.50 0.06 1.02
C PRO A 6 -8.01 -1.32 0.65
N ILE A 7 -8.48 -1.48 -0.59
CA ILE A 7 -8.99 -2.74 -1.13
C ILE A 7 -8.03 -3.20 -2.22
N VAL A 8 -7.57 -4.45 -2.12
CA VAL A 8 -6.76 -5.12 -3.14
C VAL A 8 -7.47 -6.43 -3.51
N PHE A 9 -7.72 -6.65 -4.80
CA PHE A 9 -8.38 -7.88 -5.28
C PHE A 9 -7.38 -9.03 -5.46
N LEU A 10 -7.75 -10.25 -5.08
CA LEU A 10 -6.98 -11.46 -5.36
C LEU A 10 -7.75 -12.34 -6.35
N THR A 11 -7.25 -12.49 -7.58
CA THR A 11 -8.00 -13.02 -8.74
C THR A 11 -7.29 -14.19 -9.42
N ALA A 12 -8.02 -15.06 -10.12
CA ALA A 12 -7.49 -16.31 -10.72
C ALA A 12 -7.32 -16.29 -12.26
N LEU A 13 -8.02 -15.41 -12.98
CA LEU A 13 -8.08 -15.44 -14.45
C LEU A 13 -7.21 -14.40 -15.15
N VAL A 14 -6.30 -13.78 -14.40
CA VAL A 14 -5.45 -12.70 -14.90
C VAL A 14 -4.00 -13.15 -14.79
N THR A 15 -3.26 -13.02 -15.88
CA THR A 15 -1.84 -13.39 -15.93
C THR A 15 -1.03 -12.44 -15.05
N LYS A 16 0.10 -12.90 -14.50
CA LYS A 16 1.00 -12.02 -13.71
C LYS A 16 1.42 -10.78 -14.51
N SER A 17 1.65 -10.93 -15.81
CA SER A 17 1.96 -9.83 -16.74
C SER A 17 0.85 -8.79 -16.85
N GLU A 18 -0.42 -9.19 -16.77
CA GLU A 18 -1.55 -8.26 -16.75
C GLU A 18 -1.67 -7.56 -15.39
N ALA A 19 -1.35 -8.24 -14.28
CA ALA A 19 -1.31 -7.63 -12.95
C ALA A 19 -0.18 -6.58 -12.81
N GLU A 20 0.96 -6.81 -13.46
CA GLU A 20 2.13 -5.93 -13.42
C GLU A 20 2.01 -4.69 -14.33
N ALA A 21 1.09 -4.70 -15.30
CA ALA A 21 0.88 -3.62 -16.26
C ALA A 21 0.09 -2.40 -15.70
N GLY A 22 -0.14 -2.35 -14.39
CA GLY A 22 -0.91 -1.27 -13.76
C GLY A 22 -2.42 -1.33 -14.03
N LEU A 23 -2.93 -2.48 -14.47
CA LEU A 23 -4.36 -2.71 -14.64
C LEU A 23 -5.09 -2.63 -13.29
N ARG A 24 -6.36 -2.24 -13.32
CA ARG A 24 -7.20 -2.09 -12.13
C ARG A 24 -8.55 -2.79 -12.31
N ILE A 25 -9.02 -3.45 -11.26
CA ILE A 25 -10.38 -4.02 -11.19
C ILE A 25 -11.25 -3.02 -10.44
N GLN A 26 -12.24 -2.44 -11.13
CA GLN A 26 -13.12 -1.40 -10.55
C GLN A 26 -12.34 -0.22 -9.92
N GLY A 27 -11.19 0.14 -10.49
CA GLY A 27 -10.34 1.20 -9.95
C GLY A 27 -9.44 0.78 -8.79
N HIS A 28 -9.48 -0.49 -8.37
CA HIS A 28 -8.65 -1.04 -7.30
C HIS A 28 -7.47 -1.88 -7.86
N PRO A 29 -6.34 -1.91 -7.14
CA PRO A 29 -5.24 -2.83 -7.41
C PRO A 29 -5.69 -4.29 -7.33
N PHE A 30 -4.97 -5.18 -8.02
CA PHE A 30 -5.20 -6.62 -7.90
C PHE A 30 -3.90 -7.42 -8.00
N VAL A 31 -3.94 -8.63 -7.46
CA VAL A 31 -2.88 -9.64 -7.51
C VAL A 31 -3.42 -10.96 -8.05
N ALA A 32 -2.60 -11.68 -8.80
CA ALA A 32 -2.98 -12.94 -9.45
C ALA A 32 -2.74 -14.16 -8.56
N LYS A 33 -3.62 -15.16 -8.64
CA LYS A 33 -3.45 -16.50 -8.07
C LYS A 33 -2.76 -17.43 -9.10
N PRO A 34 -1.93 -18.39 -8.65
CA PRO A 34 -1.47 -18.54 -7.28
C PRO A 34 -0.46 -17.45 -6.90
N ILE A 35 -0.53 -16.98 -5.66
CA ILE A 35 0.42 -16.04 -5.07
C ILE A 35 1.13 -16.72 -3.90
N ASN A 36 2.42 -16.45 -3.73
CA ASN A 36 3.15 -16.88 -2.56
C ASN A 36 2.98 -15.86 -1.42
N ILE A 37 3.29 -16.26 -0.18
CA ILE A 37 3.12 -15.37 0.98
C ILE A 37 3.98 -14.09 0.90
N PRO A 38 5.27 -14.13 0.52
CA PRO A 38 6.07 -12.91 0.37
C PRO A 38 5.49 -11.88 -0.59
N ASP A 39 5.03 -12.31 -1.77
CA ASP A 39 4.45 -11.43 -2.78
C ASP A 39 3.13 -10.83 -2.28
N LEU A 40 2.34 -11.59 -1.52
CA LEU A 40 1.11 -11.10 -0.91
C LEU A 40 1.40 -10.04 0.17
N ILE A 41 2.41 -10.25 1.01
CA ILE A 41 2.82 -9.28 2.04
C ILE A 41 3.24 -7.96 1.36
N LYS A 42 4.12 -8.04 0.35
CA LYS A 42 4.57 -6.87 -0.40
C LYS A 42 3.39 -6.09 -0.99
N ALA A 43 2.44 -6.78 -1.62
CA ALA A 43 1.27 -6.13 -2.19
C ALA A 43 0.39 -5.44 -1.12
N ILE A 44 0.33 -5.98 0.10
CA ILE A 44 -0.37 -5.32 1.21
C ILE A 44 0.39 -4.07 1.63
N GLU A 45 1.69 -4.16 1.87
CA GLU A 45 2.55 -3.05 2.30
C GLU A 45 2.51 -1.85 1.34
N GLU A 46 2.56 -2.11 0.03
CA GLU A 46 2.48 -1.08 -1.01
C GLU A 46 1.13 -0.35 -1.05
N ASN A 47 0.07 -0.96 -0.50
CA ASN A 47 -1.29 -0.41 -0.52
C ASN A 47 -1.77 0.07 0.85
N LEU A 48 -0.95 -0.05 1.90
CA LEU A 48 -1.24 0.58 3.17
C LEU A 48 -1.22 2.10 2.98
N PRO A 49 -2.15 2.85 3.63
CA PRO A 49 -2.02 4.29 3.65
C PRO A 49 -0.66 4.59 4.27
N ALA A 50 0.13 5.47 3.64
CA ALA A 50 1.36 5.95 4.22
C ALA A 50 1.02 6.39 5.64
N GLN A 51 1.46 5.63 6.65
CA GLN A 51 1.38 6.09 8.02
C GLN A 51 2.02 7.47 7.97
N ALA A 52 1.23 8.50 8.26
CA ALA A 52 1.73 9.86 8.42
C ALA A 52 3.00 9.67 9.26
N VAL A 53 4.15 9.91 8.62
CA VAL A 53 5.46 9.67 9.21
C VAL A 53 5.34 10.26 10.61
N ALA A 54 5.33 9.38 11.63
CA ALA A 54 5.26 9.84 12.99
C ALA A 54 6.38 10.87 13.07
N GLN A 55 6.02 12.13 13.33
CA GLN A 55 6.98 13.21 13.50
C GLN A 55 7.77 12.91 14.76
N VAL A 56 8.69 11.96 14.65
CA VAL A 56 9.69 11.65 15.66
C VAL A 56 10.88 12.49 15.26
N GLY A 57 10.95 13.66 15.88
CA GLY A 57 12.19 14.43 16.03
C GLY A 57 12.47 15.46 14.96
N ASN A 58 11.73 16.58 14.97
CA ASN A 58 12.33 17.90 14.70
C ASN A 58 11.43 18.99 15.29
N ARG A 59 11.38 19.08 16.63
CA ARG A 59 11.03 20.35 17.27
C ARG A 59 12.31 21.19 17.28
N PRO A 60 12.35 22.39 16.68
CA PRO A 60 13.46 23.29 16.91
C PRO A 60 13.52 23.62 18.40
N ILE A 61 14.67 23.40 19.01
CA ILE A 61 14.98 23.96 20.33
C ILE A 61 14.95 25.47 20.14
N LEU A 62 13.96 26.15 20.72
CA LEU A 62 14.00 27.61 20.83
C LEU A 62 15.16 27.92 21.78
N ASN A 63 16.29 28.28 21.19
CA ASN A 63 17.44 28.78 21.92
C ASN A 63 17.09 30.19 22.39
N ASN A 64 16.56 30.30 23.61
CA ASN A 64 16.41 31.59 24.26
C ASN A 64 17.81 31.96 24.80
N GLY A 65 18.61 32.56 23.93
CA GLY A 65 19.81 33.28 24.34
C GLY A 65 19.42 34.47 25.21
N GLU A 66 20.15 34.59 26.33
CA GLU A 66 20.45 35.78 27.16
C GLU A 66 19.40 36.90 27.28
#